data_AF-A0A7C7MQN6-F1
#
_entry.id   AF-A0A7C7MQN6-F1
#
_cell.length_a   1.000
_cell.length_b   1.000
_cell.length_c   1.000
_cell.angle_alpha   90.00
_cell.angle_beta   90.00
_cell.angle_gamma   90.00
#
_symmetry.space_group_name_H-M   'P 1'
#
loop_
_entity.id
_entity.type
_entity.pdbx_description
1 polymer ?
#
loop_
_entity_poly.entity_id
_entity_poly.type
_entity_poly.pdbx_seq_one_letter_code
_entity_poly.pdbx_strand_id
1 'polypeptide(L)'
;MIFLRDPSAYHGEKNKRPFFEGWYHKLVTGDGQSLAIIPGIYRSGFNNNQTAFIMIFDGDKGDVFYERFEVQQFSCSTSSYSLHIGSNYFSSEKIILDIESETLTIKGQVTADNLKPWPVTLFEPGCMGWYAYVPTMECFHGILSMDHSLDGEIEFNGSNYDFVGGRGYIEKDWGHNFPENWIWAQSNHFSTNDLSITASLATIPWKNTSFAGFIVGLYYKSNFYRFTTYRNAVTKEIHYDSNKFYWQLKQKDLMLDLTIEKGHKAGLLYAPDKIDMVPRVHEYLDGNIYLKLYDHKGTILEDQTTSAAVEMIGDVGKLINMAR
;
A
#
# COMPACT_ATOMS: atom_id res chain seq x y z
N MET A 1 18.38 14.72 19.16
CA MET A 1 17.57 15.47 18.17
C MET A 1 16.75 14.42 17.42
N ILE A 2 15.42 14.46 17.49
CA ILE A 2 14.58 13.53 16.71
C ILE A 2 14.65 14.03 15.26
N PHE A 3 15.27 13.24 14.38
CA PHE A 3 15.39 13.59 12.97
C PHE A 3 14.19 13.00 12.23
N LEU A 4 13.40 13.85 11.60
CA LEU A 4 12.31 13.41 10.72
C LEU A 4 12.94 12.88 9.45
N ARG A 5 12.92 11.56 9.27
CA ARG A 5 13.35 10.93 8.04
C ARG A 5 12.19 10.98 7.05
N ASP A 6 12.48 11.29 5.80
CA ASP A 6 11.50 11.22 4.72
C ASP A 6 11.00 9.77 4.60
N PRO A 7 9.70 9.49 4.81
CA PRO A 7 9.15 8.15 4.68
C PRO A 7 9.37 7.54 3.28
N SER A 8 9.46 8.37 2.24
CA SER A 8 9.66 7.92 0.86
C SER A 8 11.05 7.32 0.62
N ALA A 9 12.07 7.86 1.27
CA ALA A 9 13.49 7.55 1.03
C ALA A 9 13.90 6.16 1.54
N TYR A 10 14.97 5.57 1.00
CA TYR A 10 15.44 4.26 1.44
C TYR A 10 15.78 4.24 2.95
N HIS A 11 15.27 3.25 3.68
CA HIS A 11 15.45 3.06 5.11
C HIS A 11 16.56 2.07 5.47
N GLY A 12 16.91 1.16 4.55
CA GLY A 12 17.75 0.00 4.82
C GLY A 12 19.27 0.20 4.96
N GLU A 13 19.84 1.39 4.66
CA GLU A 13 21.31 1.60 4.69
C GLU A 13 21.94 1.23 6.04
N LYS A 14 21.26 1.57 7.14
CA LYS A 14 21.75 1.33 8.52
C LYS A 14 21.03 0.18 9.23
N ASN A 15 20.03 -0.43 8.58
CA ASN A 15 19.24 -1.49 9.20
C ASN A 15 19.96 -2.83 9.15
N LYS A 16 19.87 -3.57 10.25
CA LYS A 16 20.42 -4.91 10.38
C LYS A 16 19.43 -5.93 9.81
N ARG A 17 19.94 -7.12 9.48
CA ARG A 17 19.12 -8.29 9.13
C ARG A 17 18.28 -8.74 10.34
N PRO A 18 17.05 -9.25 10.16
CA PRO A 18 16.27 -9.30 8.91
C PRO A 18 15.85 -7.91 8.44
N PHE A 19 15.72 -7.70 7.13
CA PHE A 19 15.23 -6.44 6.60
C PHE A 19 14.49 -6.63 5.29
N PHE A 20 13.39 -5.92 5.10
CA PHE A 20 12.75 -5.73 3.82
C PHE A 20 12.37 -4.26 3.64
N GLU A 21 12.28 -3.83 2.39
CA GLU A 21 11.72 -2.55 2.00
C GLU A 21 11.18 -2.65 0.58
N GLY A 22 9.94 -2.19 0.39
CA GLY A 22 9.26 -2.22 -0.90
C GLY A 22 8.36 -1.00 -1.07
N TRP A 23 8.24 -0.54 -2.32
CA TRP A 23 7.35 0.56 -2.69
C TRP A 23 6.27 -0.01 -3.59
N TYR A 24 5.02 0.06 -3.16
CA TYR A 24 3.88 -0.41 -3.92
C TYR A 24 3.33 0.72 -4.79
N HIS A 25 3.34 0.53 -6.10
CA HIS A 25 2.72 1.42 -7.08
C HIS A 25 1.52 0.72 -7.68
N LYS A 26 0.31 1.21 -7.41
CA LYS A 26 -0.87 0.80 -8.18
C LYS A 26 -1.12 1.84 -9.25
N LEU A 27 -1.19 1.37 -10.49
CA LEU A 27 -1.43 2.17 -11.67
C LEU A 27 -2.70 1.65 -12.33
N VAL A 28 -3.63 2.54 -12.66
CA VAL A 28 -4.85 2.19 -13.37
C VAL A 28 -4.97 3.09 -14.59
N THR A 29 -5.19 2.49 -15.75
CA THR A 29 -5.36 3.18 -17.03
C THR A 29 -6.70 3.91 -17.08
N GLY A 30 -6.86 4.84 -18.04
CA GLY A 30 -8.10 5.59 -18.20
C GLY A 30 -9.33 4.72 -18.53
N ASP A 31 -9.12 3.53 -19.07
CA ASP A 31 -10.15 2.52 -19.37
C ASP A 31 -10.30 1.44 -18.29
N GLY A 32 -9.51 1.51 -17.20
CA GLY A 32 -9.71 0.72 -15.99
C GLY A 32 -8.86 -0.56 -15.86
N GLN A 33 -7.93 -0.81 -16.78
CA GLN A 33 -6.92 -1.86 -16.60
C GLN A 33 -5.97 -1.49 -15.46
N SER A 34 -5.45 -2.47 -14.73
CA SER A 34 -4.65 -2.18 -13.54
C SER A 34 -3.39 -3.02 -13.41
N LEU A 35 -2.31 -2.38 -12.98
CA LEU A 35 -1.05 -3.00 -12.62
C LEU A 35 -0.65 -2.57 -11.21
N ALA A 36 -0.18 -3.52 -10.39
CA ALA A 36 0.64 -3.19 -9.24
C ALA A 36 2.10 -3.53 -9.51
N ILE A 37 3.01 -2.58 -9.28
CA ILE A 37 4.46 -2.72 -9.51
C ILE A 37 5.18 -2.41 -8.21
N ILE A 38 5.97 -3.38 -7.73
CA ILE A 38 6.57 -3.36 -6.40
C ILE A 38 8.08 -3.61 -6.51
N PRO A 39 8.90 -2.57 -6.72
CA PRO A 39 10.33 -2.69 -6.55
C PRO A 39 10.69 -2.78 -5.05
N GLY A 40 11.73 -3.55 -4.74
CA GLY A 40 12.17 -3.68 -3.36
C GLY A 40 13.47 -4.43 -3.15
N ILE A 41 13.82 -4.59 -1.88
CA ILE A 41 14.96 -5.37 -1.41
C ILE A 41 14.58 -6.18 -0.19
N TYR A 42 15.11 -7.39 -0.11
CA TYR A 42 14.97 -8.27 1.03
C TYR A 42 16.34 -8.78 1.51
N ARG A 43 16.47 -8.96 2.82
CA ARG A 43 17.66 -9.45 3.51
C ARG A 43 17.25 -10.41 4.62
N SER A 44 17.60 -11.68 4.48
CA SER A 44 17.26 -12.73 5.45
C SER A 44 17.80 -12.45 6.85
N GLY A 45 17.00 -12.78 7.86
CA GLY A 45 17.41 -12.80 9.27
C GLY A 45 18.04 -14.11 9.71
N PHE A 46 18.03 -15.15 8.87
CA PHE A 46 18.49 -16.50 9.20
C PHE A 46 19.78 -16.89 8.48
N ASN A 47 19.94 -16.49 7.22
CA ASN A 47 21.11 -16.84 6.41
C ASN A 47 21.64 -15.64 5.62
N ASN A 48 22.49 -15.90 4.61
CA ASN A 48 23.07 -14.86 3.76
C ASN A 48 22.22 -14.48 2.54
N ASN A 49 21.02 -15.04 2.40
CA ASN A 49 20.11 -14.71 1.31
C ASN A 49 19.72 -13.23 1.37
N GLN A 50 19.93 -12.55 0.26
CA GLN A 50 19.49 -11.19 0.01
C GLN A 50 19.14 -11.09 -1.46
N THR A 51 18.10 -10.34 -1.79
CA THR A 51 17.66 -10.18 -3.18
C THR A 51 17.11 -8.78 -3.34
N ALA A 52 17.47 -8.13 -4.43
CA ALA A 52 16.63 -7.08 -4.97
C ALA A 52 15.54 -7.74 -5.82
N PHE A 53 14.42 -7.05 -6.00
CA PHE A 53 13.33 -7.60 -6.81
C PHE A 53 12.48 -6.49 -7.42
N ILE A 54 11.79 -6.84 -8.49
CA ILE A 54 10.65 -6.10 -9.03
C ILE A 54 9.51 -7.11 -9.17
N MET A 55 8.42 -6.87 -8.45
CA MET A 55 7.20 -7.66 -8.56
C MET A 55 6.18 -6.92 -9.41
N ILE A 56 5.46 -7.64 -10.26
CA ILE A 56 4.42 -7.09 -11.12
C ILE A 56 3.19 -7.96 -10.95
N PHE A 57 2.06 -7.34 -10.65
CA PHE A 57 0.75 -7.97 -10.55
C PHE A 57 -0.17 -7.40 -11.63
N ASP A 58 -0.58 -8.26 -12.56
CA ASP A 58 -1.59 -8.00 -13.58
C ASP A 58 -2.99 -8.12 -12.95
N GLY A 59 -3.65 -6.99 -12.68
CA GLY A 59 -4.98 -6.98 -12.06
C GLY A 59 -6.09 -7.52 -12.95
N ASP A 60 -5.86 -7.53 -14.27
CA ASP A 60 -6.83 -8.02 -15.25
C ASP A 60 -6.76 -9.55 -15.38
N LYS A 61 -5.57 -10.14 -15.26
CA LYS A 61 -5.36 -11.59 -15.40
C LYS A 61 -5.26 -12.34 -14.07
N GLY A 62 -4.85 -11.69 -12.99
CA GLY A 62 -4.54 -12.36 -11.73
C GLY A 62 -3.08 -12.85 -11.64
N ASP A 63 -2.25 -12.59 -12.65
CA ASP A 63 -0.89 -13.12 -12.75
C ASP A 63 0.10 -12.27 -11.96
N VAL A 64 1.00 -12.93 -11.22
CA VAL A 64 2.06 -12.27 -10.46
C VAL A 64 3.42 -12.75 -10.94
N PHE A 65 4.27 -11.80 -11.32
CA PHE A 65 5.65 -12.00 -11.75
C PHE A 65 6.59 -11.47 -10.67
N TYR A 66 7.59 -12.26 -10.29
CA TYR A 66 8.57 -11.91 -9.27
C TYR A 66 9.97 -12.00 -9.87
N GLU A 67 10.45 -10.90 -10.44
CA GLU A 67 11.77 -10.82 -11.05
C GLU A 67 12.82 -10.53 -9.98
N ARG A 68 13.86 -11.37 -9.91
CA ARG A 68 14.94 -11.25 -8.93
C ARG A 68 16.17 -10.61 -9.56
N PHE A 69 16.78 -9.71 -8.81
CA PHE A 69 18.00 -9.01 -9.20
C PHE A 69 19.09 -9.21 -8.15
N GLU A 70 20.33 -9.16 -8.60
CA GLU A 70 21.48 -9.11 -7.72
C GLU A 70 21.45 -7.82 -6.90
N VAL A 71 21.80 -7.90 -5.62
CA VAL A 71 21.72 -6.75 -4.70
C VAL A 71 22.62 -5.59 -5.14
N GLN A 72 23.70 -5.85 -5.89
CA GLN A 72 24.59 -4.82 -6.43
C GLN A 72 23.89 -3.96 -7.50
N GLN A 73 22.79 -4.44 -8.09
CA GLN A 73 21.99 -3.68 -9.04
C GLN A 73 21.00 -2.72 -8.33
N PHE A 74 20.78 -2.89 -7.02
CA PHE A 74 19.93 -2.01 -6.22
C PHE A 74 20.70 -0.81 -5.71
N SER A 75 20.19 0.39 -6.00
CA SER A 75 20.70 1.66 -5.48
C SER A 75 19.55 2.60 -5.20
N CYS A 76 19.41 3.07 -3.97
CA CYS A 76 18.36 4.01 -3.62
C CYS A 76 18.87 5.11 -2.68
N SER A 77 18.42 6.34 -2.93
CA SER A 77 18.70 7.50 -2.10
C SER A 77 18.13 7.36 -0.69
N THR A 78 18.89 7.79 0.32
CA THR A 78 18.46 7.83 1.73
C THR A 78 17.82 9.16 2.12
N SER A 79 17.74 10.12 1.19
CA SER A 79 17.15 11.45 1.39
C SER A 79 15.92 11.71 0.54
N SER A 80 15.61 10.84 -0.41
CA SER A 80 14.45 10.94 -1.31
C SER A 80 14.13 9.58 -1.92
N TYR A 81 12.91 9.40 -2.44
CA TYR A 81 12.58 8.21 -3.24
C TYR A 81 13.14 8.34 -4.67
N SER A 82 14.30 7.72 -4.88
CA SER A 82 14.97 7.61 -6.18
C SER A 82 15.72 6.29 -6.18
N LEU A 83 15.09 5.28 -6.78
CA LEU A 83 15.48 3.88 -6.75
C LEU A 83 15.85 3.40 -8.16
N HIS A 84 17.02 2.78 -8.28
CA HIS A 84 17.44 2.02 -9.43
C HIS A 84 17.55 0.53 -9.08
N ILE A 85 17.08 -0.32 -9.99
CA ILE A 85 17.32 -1.77 -9.98
C ILE A 85 17.71 -2.17 -11.41
N GLY A 86 19.02 -2.28 -11.67
CA GLY A 86 19.53 -2.49 -13.02
C GLY A 86 19.22 -1.30 -13.94
N SER A 87 18.56 -1.56 -15.08
CA SER A 87 18.07 -0.57 -16.04
C SER A 87 16.80 0.16 -15.59
N ASN A 88 16.11 -0.34 -14.55
CA ASN A 88 14.84 0.18 -14.10
C ASN A 88 15.01 1.37 -13.15
N TYR A 89 14.05 2.28 -13.15
CA TYR A 89 14.03 3.46 -12.29
C TYR A 89 12.66 3.70 -11.68
N PHE A 90 12.63 4.09 -10.41
CA PHE A 90 11.41 4.43 -9.70
C PHE A 90 11.59 5.66 -8.80
N SER A 91 10.60 6.55 -8.85
CA SER A 91 10.38 7.65 -7.92
C SER A 91 8.88 7.85 -7.71
N SER A 92 8.49 8.87 -6.93
CA SER A 92 7.07 9.23 -6.81
C SER A 92 6.48 9.80 -8.11
N GLU A 93 7.32 10.27 -9.04
CA GLU A 93 6.92 11.02 -10.24
C GLU A 93 7.21 10.26 -11.53
N LYS A 94 7.95 9.15 -11.47
CA LYS A 94 8.38 8.43 -12.67
C LYS A 94 8.70 6.96 -12.38
N ILE A 95 8.26 6.11 -13.31
CA ILE A 95 8.63 4.70 -13.41
C ILE A 95 9.23 4.47 -14.80
N ILE A 96 10.41 3.84 -14.89
CA ILE A 96 11.01 3.34 -16.13
C ILE A 96 11.26 1.85 -15.95
N LEU A 97 10.77 1.05 -16.90
CA LEU A 97 10.91 -0.40 -16.91
C LEU A 97 11.60 -0.85 -18.20
N ASP A 98 12.53 -1.78 -18.06
CA ASP A 98 13.22 -2.46 -19.15
C ASP A 98 13.69 -3.83 -18.63
N ILE A 99 12.78 -4.80 -18.63
CA ILE A 99 12.99 -6.16 -18.14
C ILE A 99 12.62 -7.14 -19.25
N GLU A 100 13.56 -8.03 -19.57
CA GLU A 100 13.35 -9.16 -20.48
C GLU A 100 13.92 -10.42 -19.83
N SER A 101 13.05 -11.37 -19.53
CA SER A 101 13.35 -12.65 -18.88
C SER A 101 12.59 -13.78 -19.59
N GLU A 102 12.79 -15.02 -19.14
CA GLU A 102 12.09 -16.18 -19.71
C GLU A 102 10.55 -16.12 -19.58
N THR A 103 10.04 -15.46 -18.54
CA THR A 103 8.61 -15.46 -18.20
C THR A 103 7.96 -14.07 -18.22
N LEU A 104 8.77 -13.01 -18.33
CA LEU A 104 8.33 -11.63 -18.22
C LEU A 104 9.08 -10.76 -19.24
N THR A 105 8.34 -10.07 -20.08
CA THR A 105 8.83 -8.95 -20.89
C THR A 105 8.01 -7.72 -20.54
N ILE A 106 8.66 -6.69 -20.00
CA ILE A 106 8.02 -5.42 -19.69
C ILE A 106 8.94 -4.25 -20.03
N LYS A 107 8.40 -3.27 -20.74
CA LYS A 107 9.14 -2.10 -21.18
C LYS A 107 8.25 -0.88 -21.27
N GLY A 108 8.74 0.26 -20.81
CA GLY A 108 8.00 1.52 -20.94
C GLY A 108 8.37 2.55 -19.89
N GLN A 109 7.61 3.64 -19.91
CA GLN A 109 7.75 4.71 -18.94
C GLN A 109 6.38 5.27 -18.58
N VAL A 110 6.18 5.49 -17.29
CA VAL A 110 5.03 6.22 -16.76
C VAL A 110 5.53 7.42 -15.97
N THR A 111 4.88 8.57 -16.15
CA THR A 111 5.07 9.76 -15.31
C THR A 111 3.83 10.03 -14.48
N ALA A 112 4.05 10.63 -13.31
CA ALA A 112 3.02 10.95 -12.35
C ALA A 112 3.06 12.43 -11.98
N ASP A 113 1.90 13.07 -11.99
CA ASP A 113 1.72 14.48 -11.65
C ASP A 113 0.63 14.68 -10.58
N ASN A 114 0.65 15.82 -9.91
CA ASN A 114 -0.37 16.21 -8.92
C ASN A 114 -0.45 15.31 -7.68
N LEU A 115 0.67 14.71 -7.25
CA LEU A 115 0.79 13.87 -6.06
C LEU A 115 0.05 14.42 -4.83
N LYS A 116 -0.71 13.55 -4.16
CA LYS A 116 -1.45 13.85 -2.92
C LYS A 116 -0.88 13.06 -1.74
N PRO A 117 0.33 13.41 -1.22
CA PRO A 117 0.97 12.65 -0.16
C PRO A 117 0.20 12.74 1.16
N TRP A 118 0.37 11.71 2.01
CA TRP A 118 -0.05 11.83 3.40
C TRP A 118 0.78 12.92 4.11
N PRO A 119 0.18 13.86 4.86
CA PRO A 119 0.94 14.93 5.50
C PRO A 119 2.03 14.42 6.45
N VAL A 120 3.26 14.89 6.26
CA VAL A 120 4.42 14.54 7.08
C VAL A 120 4.79 15.76 7.95
N THR A 121 4.75 15.59 9.27
CA THR A 121 5.14 16.61 10.24
C THR A 121 5.99 15.98 11.35
N LEU A 122 6.60 16.80 12.21
CA LEU A 122 7.35 16.29 13.36
C LEU A 122 6.47 15.51 14.36
N PHE A 123 5.20 15.85 14.48
CA PHE A 123 4.27 15.17 15.40
C PHE A 123 3.59 13.97 14.75
N GLU A 124 3.46 14.00 13.42
CA GLU A 124 2.87 12.94 12.60
C GLU A 124 3.79 12.67 11.42
N PRO A 125 4.88 11.91 11.62
CA PRO A 125 5.83 11.53 10.56
C PRO A 125 5.17 10.55 9.58
N GLY A 126 4.26 11.06 8.76
CA GLY A 126 3.47 10.28 7.81
C GLY A 126 2.27 9.59 8.46
N CYS A 127 1.85 8.49 7.82
CA CYS A 127 0.61 7.79 8.14
C CYS A 127 0.64 6.99 9.44
N MET A 128 1.83 6.63 9.93
CA MET A 128 2.01 5.95 11.22
C MET A 128 1.85 6.91 12.42
N GLY A 129 1.82 8.23 12.20
CA GLY A 129 1.80 9.19 13.30
C GLY A 129 2.99 8.98 14.25
N TRP A 130 2.78 9.19 15.55
CA TRP A 130 3.86 9.01 16.55
C TRP A 130 4.38 7.56 16.65
N TYR A 131 3.68 6.57 16.10
CA TYR A 131 4.16 5.19 16.03
C TYR A 131 5.42 5.01 15.18
N ALA A 132 5.70 5.93 14.23
CA ALA A 132 6.95 5.87 13.46
C ALA A 132 8.21 6.07 14.33
N TYR A 133 8.05 6.59 15.54
CA TYR A 133 9.15 6.73 16.50
C TYR A 133 9.32 5.51 17.42
N VAL A 134 8.47 4.49 17.31
CA VAL A 134 8.55 3.28 18.12
C VAL A 134 9.49 2.28 17.45
N PRO A 135 10.70 2.03 18.00
CA PRO A 135 11.72 1.23 17.32
C PRO A 135 11.44 -0.27 17.28
N THR A 136 10.46 -0.75 18.06
CA THR A 136 10.09 -2.16 18.16
C THR A 136 9.02 -2.59 17.15
N MET A 137 8.61 -1.70 16.24
CA MET A 137 7.66 -2.05 15.19
C MET A 137 8.30 -3.02 14.20
N GLU A 138 7.56 -4.08 13.85
CA GLU A 138 8.01 -5.08 12.89
C GLU A 138 7.92 -4.55 11.45
N CYS A 139 6.87 -3.78 11.17
CA CYS A 139 6.60 -3.12 9.89
C CYS A 139 6.33 -1.64 10.12
N PHE A 140 6.93 -0.80 9.29
CA PHE A 140 6.61 0.61 9.17
C PHE A 140 5.95 0.84 7.82
N HIS A 141 5.01 1.77 7.78
CA HIS A 141 4.17 2.06 6.64
C HIS A 141 4.24 3.54 6.26
N GLY A 142 4.22 3.84 4.96
CA GLY A 142 4.28 5.19 4.40
C GLY A 142 3.40 5.34 3.17
N ILE A 143 2.40 6.21 3.25
CA ILE A 143 1.55 6.56 2.10
C ILE A 143 2.15 7.76 1.39
N LEU A 144 2.75 7.51 0.23
CA LEU A 144 3.52 8.49 -0.53
C LEU A 144 2.64 9.30 -1.47
N SER A 145 1.54 8.73 -1.95
CA SER A 145 0.51 9.45 -2.69
C SER A 145 -0.83 8.74 -2.61
N MET A 146 -1.84 9.43 -2.07
CA MET A 146 -3.23 8.97 -2.06
C MET A 146 -3.82 8.93 -3.48
N ASP A 147 -3.36 9.82 -4.36
CA ASP A 147 -3.88 9.98 -5.70
C ASP A 147 -2.95 10.84 -6.56
N HIS A 148 -2.90 10.58 -7.85
CA HIS A 148 -2.17 11.37 -8.85
C HIS A 148 -2.60 10.99 -10.27
N SER A 149 -2.36 11.89 -11.22
CA SER A 149 -2.57 11.64 -12.64
C SER A 149 -1.38 10.90 -13.23
N LEU A 150 -1.64 10.01 -14.18
CA LEU A 150 -0.62 9.28 -14.92
C LEU A 150 -0.58 9.71 -16.40
N ASP A 151 0.58 9.49 -17.02
CA ASP A 151 0.83 9.64 -18.46
C ASP A 151 1.94 8.68 -18.89
N GLY A 152 1.96 8.27 -20.16
CA GLY A 152 2.91 7.33 -20.73
C GLY A 152 2.32 5.92 -20.94
N GLU A 153 3.19 4.97 -21.25
CA GLU A 153 2.80 3.63 -21.68
C GLU A 153 3.75 2.55 -21.17
N ILE A 154 3.21 1.35 -20.97
CA ILE A 154 3.96 0.13 -20.67
C ILE A 154 3.50 -0.97 -21.61
N GLU A 155 4.43 -1.56 -22.35
CA GLU A 155 4.24 -2.84 -23.01
C GLU A 155 4.60 -3.96 -22.03
N PHE A 156 3.66 -4.86 -21.76
CA PHE A 156 3.81 -5.95 -20.80
C PHE A 156 3.27 -7.26 -21.39
N ASN A 157 4.16 -8.22 -21.60
CA ASN A 157 3.86 -9.53 -22.21
C ASN A 157 3.00 -9.41 -23.49
N GLY A 158 3.36 -8.45 -24.35
CA GLY A 158 2.67 -8.14 -25.61
C GLY A 158 1.33 -7.41 -25.46
N SER A 159 0.91 -7.06 -24.24
CA SER A 159 -0.25 -6.21 -23.96
C SER A 159 0.21 -4.77 -23.75
N ASN A 160 -0.49 -3.78 -24.32
CA ASN A 160 -0.18 -2.38 -24.10
C ASN A 160 -1.06 -1.80 -22.99
N TYR A 161 -0.45 -1.08 -22.05
CA TYR A 161 -1.13 -0.32 -21.01
C TYR A 161 -0.88 1.17 -21.26
N ASP A 162 -1.93 1.90 -21.66
CA ASP A 162 -1.89 3.35 -21.88
C ASP A 162 -2.39 4.07 -20.63
N PHE A 163 -1.49 4.81 -19.98
CA PHE A 163 -1.78 5.50 -18.73
C PHE A 163 -2.26 6.94 -18.92
N VAL A 164 -2.45 7.42 -20.16
CA VAL A 164 -3.01 8.75 -20.40
C VAL A 164 -4.41 8.86 -19.78
N GLY A 165 -4.57 9.80 -18.84
CA GLY A 165 -5.82 9.98 -18.10
C GLY A 165 -6.05 8.92 -17.01
N GLY A 166 -5.09 8.03 -16.78
CA GLY A 166 -5.06 7.08 -15.69
C GLY A 166 -4.77 7.74 -14.34
N ARG A 167 -4.91 6.96 -13.26
CA ARG A 167 -4.62 7.41 -11.90
C ARG A 167 -3.78 6.40 -11.15
N GLY A 168 -2.95 6.91 -10.24
CA GLY A 168 -2.06 6.06 -9.46
C GLY A 168 -2.18 6.26 -7.95
N TYR A 169 -1.66 5.29 -7.21
CA TYR A 169 -1.50 5.29 -5.77
C TYR A 169 -0.11 4.75 -5.41
N ILE A 170 0.52 5.33 -4.38
CA ILE A 170 1.85 4.92 -3.92
C ILE A 170 1.87 4.76 -2.40
N GLU A 171 2.29 3.59 -1.95
CA GLU A 171 2.64 3.33 -0.57
C GLU A 171 3.97 2.58 -0.47
N LYS A 172 4.42 2.38 0.76
CA LYS A 172 5.71 1.81 1.05
C LYS A 172 5.72 1.15 2.42
N ASP A 173 6.30 -0.04 2.45
CA ASP A 173 6.54 -0.77 3.69
C ASP A 173 8.03 -1.07 3.88
N TRP A 174 8.48 -1.02 5.12
CA TRP A 174 9.83 -1.43 5.49
C TRP A 174 9.89 -1.95 6.92
N GLY A 175 10.87 -2.82 7.20
CA GLY A 175 11.05 -3.35 8.54
C GLY A 175 11.63 -4.76 8.54
N HIS A 176 11.24 -5.55 9.53
CA HIS A 176 11.73 -6.91 9.75
C HIS A 176 10.73 -7.97 9.25
N ASN A 177 9.42 -7.72 9.38
CA ASN A 177 8.35 -8.59 8.87
C ASN A 177 7.02 -7.82 8.75
N PHE A 178 6.06 -8.37 7.99
CA PHE A 178 4.67 -7.88 7.98
C PHE A 178 3.93 -8.26 9.27
N PRO A 179 2.82 -7.56 9.60
CA PRO A 179 1.93 -7.93 10.69
C PRO A 179 1.42 -9.39 10.60
N GLU A 180 1.05 -9.97 11.74
CA GLU A 180 0.50 -11.35 11.79
C GLU A 180 -0.84 -11.47 11.04
N ASN A 181 -1.74 -10.52 11.27
CA ASN A 181 -3.06 -10.46 10.66
C ASN A 181 -3.33 -9.02 10.24
N TRP A 182 -3.88 -8.83 9.05
CA TRP A 182 -4.28 -7.51 8.58
C TRP A 182 -5.43 -7.56 7.57
N ILE A 183 -6.15 -6.44 7.50
CA ILE A 183 -7.03 -6.07 6.40
C ILE A 183 -6.44 -4.78 5.82
N TRP A 184 -6.26 -4.73 4.51
CA TRP A 184 -5.88 -3.52 3.80
C TRP A 184 -6.78 -3.36 2.59
N ALA A 185 -7.20 -2.12 2.32
CA ALA A 185 -7.96 -1.78 1.14
C ALA A 185 -7.61 -0.39 0.66
N GLN A 186 -7.51 -0.23 -0.66
CA GLN A 186 -7.21 1.03 -1.31
C GLN A 186 -8.04 1.20 -2.57
N SER A 187 -8.56 2.40 -2.78
CA SER A 187 -8.98 2.83 -4.11
C SER A 187 -8.95 4.34 -4.25
N ASN A 188 -8.69 4.79 -5.45
CA ASN A 188 -8.90 6.14 -5.94
C ASN A 188 -9.77 6.15 -7.20
N HIS A 189 -10.54 5.10 -7.46
CA HIS A 189 -11.33 4.93 -8.68
C HIS A 189 -12.83 4.92 -8.40
N PHE A 190 -13.35 6.04 -7.91
CA PHE A 190 -14.76 6.22 -7.59
C PHE A 190 -15.52 6.94 -8.70
N SER A 191 -16.85 6.95 -8.62
CA SER A 191 -17.67 7.76 -9.52
C SER A 191 -17.42 9.26 -9.34
N THR A 192 -17.10 9.67 -8.10
CA THR A 192 -16.65 11.02 -7.78
C THR A 192 -15.15 11.18 -8.05
N ASN A 193 -14.81 12.06 -8.99
CA ASN A 193 -13.44 12.52 -9.19
C ASN A 193 -12.91 13.23 -7.92
N ASP A 194 -11.61 13.14 -7.65
CA ASP A 194 -10.93 13.63 -6.42
C ASP A 194 -11.30 12.91 -5.11
N LEU A 195 -11.71 11.65 -5.21
CA LEU A 195 -11.91 10.75 -4.07
C LEU A 195 -10.82 9.67 -4.05
N SER A 196 -10.22 9.47 -2.88
CA SER A 196 -9.31 8.36 -2.61
C SER A 196 -9.41 7.90 -1.16
N ILE A 197 -9.34 6.59 -0.96
CA ILE A 197 -9.30 5.96 0.35
C ILE A 197 -8.18 4.94 0.43
N THR A 198 -7.55 4.88 1.59
CA THR A 198 -6.78 3.74 2.07
C THR A 198 -7.26 3.43 3.47
N ALA A 199 -7.45 2.15 3.75
CA ALA A 199 -7.96 1.66 5.02
C ALA A 199 -7.17 0.41 5.42
N SER A 200 -6.41 0.50 6.52
CA SER A 200 -5.69 -0.63 7.08
C SER A 200 -6.07 -0.87 8.54
N LEU A 201 -6.23 -2.15 8.88
CA LEU A 201 -6.40 -2.66 10.24
C LEU A 201 -5.40 -3.79 10.42
N ALA A 202 -4.53 -3.73 11.41
CA ALA A 202 -3.45 -4.70 11.58
C ALA A 202 -3.20 -5.06 13.05
N THR A 203 -2.67 -6.25 13.27
CA THR A 203 -2.17 -6.67 14.58
C THR A 203 -0.85 -5.96 14.86
N ILE A 204 -0.81 -5.08 15.84
CA ILE A 204 0.38 -4.33 16.23
C ILE A 204 0.99 -4.95 17.49
N PRO A 205 2.27 -5.38 17.46
CA PRO A 205 2.94 -5.89 18.65
C PRO A 205 3.20 -4.75 19.64
N TRP A 206 2.86 -4.98 20.90
CA TRP A 206 3.07 -4.02 21.98
C TRP A 206 3.65 -4.73 23.22
N LYS A 207 4.98 -4.73 23.32
CA LYS A 207 5.73 -5.46 24.35
C LYS A 207 5.35 -6.95 24.35
N ASN A 208 4.71 -7.44 25.42
CA ASN A 208 4.28 -8.83 25.56
C ASN A 208 2.80 -9.04 25.19
N THR A 209 2.18 -8.04 24.57
CA THR A 209 0.76 -8.04 24.15
C THR A 209 0.67 -7.61 22.69
N SER A 210 -0.54 -7.64 22.13
CA SER A 210 -0.85 -7.04 20.83
C SER A 210 -2.16 -6.27 20.91
N PHE A 211 -2.36 -5.34 19.98
CA PHE A 211 -3.64 -4.65 19.82
C PHE A 211 -3.96 -4.50 18.32
N ALA A 212 -5.22 -4.23 18.00
CA ALA A 212 -5.61 -3.88 16.64
C ALA A 212 -5.39 -2.37 16.41
N GLY A 213 -4.37 -2.04 15.64
CA GLY A 213 -4.09 -0.68 15.19
C GLY A 213 -4.66 -0.43 13.80
N PHE A 214 -5.08 0.80 13.53
CA PHE A 214 -5.59 1.16 12.22
C PHE A 214 -5.20 2.54 11.73
N ILE A 215 -5.11 2.64 10.40
CA ILE A 215 -4.84 3.85 9.64
C ILE A 215 -5.85 3.91 8.50
N VAL A 216 -6.82 4.82 8.59
CA VAL A 216 -7.76 5.11 7.50
C VAL A 216 -7.62 6.56 7.08
N GLY A 217 -7.23 6.76 5.82
CA GLY A 217 -7.15 8.06 5.17
C GLY A 217 -8.19 8.17 4.07
N LEU A 218 -9.03 9.20 4.14
CA LEU A 218 -10.03 9.53 3.12
C LEU A 218 -9.74 10.94 2.60
N TYR A 219 -9.35 11.04 1.33
CA TYR A 219 -9.17 12.28 0.62
C TYR A 219 -10.41 12.57 -0.22
N TYR A 220 -11.01 13.75 -0.04
CA TYR A 220 -12.16 14.19 -0.82
C TYR A 220 -12.14 15.71 -1.01
N LYS A 221 -12.11 16.19 -2.26
CA LYS A 221 -12.13 17.63 -2.61
C LYS A 221 -11.15 18.46 -1.77
N SER A 222 -9.89 18.03 -1.74
CA SER A 222 -8.81 18.68 -0.98
C SER A 222 -8.94 18.64 0.55
N ASN A 223 -9.96 17.94 1.09
CA ASN A 223 -10.06 17.66 2.52
C ASN A 223 -9.48 16.28 2.79
N PHE A 224 -8.65 16.18 3.84
CA PHE A 224 -8.06 14.91 4.23
C PHE A 224 -8.52 14.49 5.62
N TYR A 225 -9.48 13.55 5.63
CA TYR A 225 -10.04 12.95 6.83
C TYR A 225 -9.18 11.77 7.23
N ARG A 226 -8.59 11.84 8.43
CA ARG A 226 -7.69 10.81 8.97
C ARG A 226 -8.34 10.21 10.19
N PHE A 227 -8.84 8.98 10.04
CA PHE A 227 -9.36 8.15 11.12
C PHE A 227 -8.27 7.15 11.49
N THR A 228 -7.48 7.49 12.50
CA THR A 228 -6.35 6.65 12.93
C THR A 228 -6.39 6.44 14.43
N THR A 229 -5.85 5.31 14.88
CA THR A 229 -5.77 5.00 16.32
C THR A 229 -5.05 6.12 17.08
N TYR A 230 -3.98 6.70 16.52
CA TYR A 230 -3.23 7.77 17.16
C TYR A 230 -3.92 9.15 17.16
N ARG A 231 -5.03 9.31 16.42
CA ARG A 231 -5.88 10.51 16.43
C ARG A 231 -7.18 10.32 17.21
N ASN A 232 -7.26 9.27 18.03
CA ASN A 232 -8.42 8.91 18.83
C ASN A 232 -9.69 8.65 17.99
N ALA A 233 -9.53 8.18 16.75
CA ALA A 233 -10.64 7.51 16.08
C ALA A 233 -10.94 6.19 16.80
N VAL A 234 -12.20 5.79 16.80
CA VAL A 234 -12.66 4.54 17.43
C VAL A 234 -13.54 3.75 16.47
N THR A 235 -13.42 2.44 16.54
CA THR A 235 -14.39 1.52 15.92
C THR A 235 -15.70 1.57 16.70
N LYS A 236 -16.83 1.67 16.00
CA LYS A 236 -18.17 1.57 16.58
C LYS A 236 -18.82 0.22 16.29
N GLU A 237 -18.63 -0.25 15.08
CA GLU A 237 -19.14 -1.52 14.61
C GLU A 237 -18.13 -2.14 13.66
N ILE A 238 -17.96 -3.46 13.75
CA ILE A 238 -17.00 -4.20 12.93
C ILE A 238 -17.41 -5.67 12.79
N HIS A 239 -17.58 -6.11 11.54
CA HIS A 239 -18.03 -7.44 11.18
C HIS A 239 -17.35 -7.93 9.90
N TYR A 240 -17.19 -9.24 9.79
CA TYR A 240 -16.65 -9.89 8.59
C TYR A 240 -17.40 -11.19 8.34
N ASP A 241 -17.90 -11.37 7.12
CA ASP A 241 -18.67 -12.54 6.71
C ASP A 241 -17.90 -13.43 5.71
N SER A 242 -16.59 -13.56 5.89
CA SER A 242 -15.63 -14.27 5.02
C SER A 242 -15.37 -13.63 3.65
N ASN A 243 -16.24 -12.74 3.16
CA ASN A 243 -16.01 -11.99 1.93
C ASN A 243 -16.07 -10.47 2.11
N LYS A 244 -17.06 -10.01 2.89
CA LYS A 244 -17.35 -8.60 3.14
C LYS A 244 -16.96 -8.21 4.55
N PHE A 245 -16.16 -7.15 4.62
CA PHE A 245 -15.73 -6.50 5.85
C PHE A 245 -16.49 -5.19 6.03
N TYR A 246 -17.27 -5.12 7.10
CA TYR A 246 -18.04 -3.95 7.49
C TYR A 246 -17.33 -3.24 8.63
N TRP A 247 -17.16 -1.93 8.52
CA TRP A 247 -16.46 -1.16 9.53
C TRP A 247 -17.01 0.25 9.65
N GLN A 248 -17.48 0.58 10.85
CA GLN A 248 -17.93 1.91 11.21
C GLN A 248 -16.91 2.56 12.14
N LEU A 249 -16.41 3.72 11.73
CA LEU A 249 -15.43 4.52 12.44
C LEU A 249 -16.05 5.83 12.92
N LYS A 250 -15.68 6.26 14.12
CA LYS A 250 -16.04 7.57 14.66
C LYS A 250 -14.80 8.37 15.02
N GLN A 251 -14.77 9.64 14.65
CA GLN A 251 -13.80 10.61 15.14
C GLN A 251 -14.45 11.96 15.37
N LYS A 252 -14.56 12.38 16.64
CA LYS A 252 -15.35 13.56 17.05
C LYS A 252 -16.80 13.42 16.55
N ASP A 253 -17.29 14.38 15.76
CA ASP A 253 -18.65 14.38 15.20
C ASP A 253 -18.76 13.66 13.85
N LEU A 254 -17.63 13.21 13.28
CA LEU A 254 -17.60 12.50 12.01
C LEU A 254 -17.77 11.00 12.21
N MET A 255 -18.53 10.41 11.30
CA MET A 255 -18.73 8.98 11.13
C MET A 255 -18.31 8.57 9.72
N LEU A 256 -17.64 7.43 9.60
CA LEU A 256 -17.26 6.82 8.33
C LEU A 256 -17.71 5.35 8.34
N ASP A 257 -18.65 5.02 7.48
CA ASP A 257 -19.05 3.63 7.21
C ASP A 257 -18.27 3.12 6.01
N LEU A 258 -17.71 1.92 6.13
CA LEU A 258 -17.02 1.21 5.05
C LEU A 258 -17.62 -0.19 4.91
N THR A 259 -17.82 -0.60 3.66
CA THR A 259 -18.00 -2.01 3.29
C THR A 259 -16.95 -2.34 2.25
N ILE A 260 -16.09 -3.30 2.56
CA ILE A 260 -14.96 -3.72 1.73
C ILE A 260 -15.19 -5.19 1.36
N GLU A 261 -15.22 -5.50 0.06
CA GLU A 261 -15.41 -6.86 -0.45
C GLU A 261 -14.20 -7.28 -1.29
N LYS A 262 -13.75 -8.53 -1.10
CA LYS A 262 -12.71 -9.11 -1.95
C LYS A 262 -13.20 -9.20 -3.40
N GLY A 263 -12.25 -9.07 -4.32
CA GLY A 263 -12.50 -9.33 -5.74
C GLY A 263 -12.53 -10.81 -6.06
N HIS A 264 -12.45 -11.13 -7.34
CA HIS A 264 -12.51 -12.51 -7.86
C HIS A 264 -11.15 -13.00 -8.35
N LYS A 265 -10.27 -12.08 -8.77
CA LYS A 265 -8.97 -12.39 -9.35
C LYS A 265 -7.86 -12.13 -8.33
N ALA A 266 -7.46 -13.17 -7.62
CA ALA A 266 -6.39 -13.07 -6.63
C ALA A 266 -5.01 -13.20 -7.29
N GLY A 267 -4.16 -12.20 -7.09
CA GLY A 267 -2.71 -12.33 -7.28
C GLY A 267 -2.05 -12.80 -5.99
N LEU A 268 -1.16 -13.79 -6.07
CA LEU A 268 -0.40 -14.28 -4.92
C LEU A 268 0.95 -13.56 -4.82
N LEU A 269 0.98 -12.44 -4.11
CA LEU A 269 2.18 -11.65 -3.89
C LEU A 269 3.15 -12.31 -2.91
N TYR A 270 4.42 -11.96 -3.08
CA TYR A 270 5.51 -12.40 -2.22
C TYR A 270 5.69 -11.42 -1.06
N ALA A 271 5.83 -11.95 0.16
CA ALA A 271 6.08 -11.18 1.37
C ALA A 271 7.28 -11.76 2.14
N PRO A 272 7.94 -10.95 3.00
CA PRO A 272 9.12 -11.38 3.73
C PRO A 272 8.81 -12.55 4.69
N ASP A 273 9.64 -13.59 4.64
CA ASP A 273 9.76 -14.62 5.67
C ASP A 273 11.15 -14.55 6.33
N LYS A 274 11.47 -15.46 7.25
CA LYS A 274 12.79 -15.54 7.90
C LYS A 274 13.91 -15.85 6.89
N ILE A 275 13.61 -16.63 5.85
CA ILE A 275 14.61 -17.19 4.92
C ILE A 275 14.57 -16.48 3.56
N ASP A 276 13.40 -16.25 2.98
CA ASP A 276 13.25 -15.63 1.66
C ASP A 276 11.97 -14.78 1.58
N MET A 277 11.75 -14.12 0.44
CA MET A 277 10.41 -13.66 0.05
C MET A 277 9.59 -14.88 -0.38
N VAL A 278 8.39 -15.07 0.18
CA VAL A 278 7.54 -16.24 -0.08
C VAL A 278 6.14 -15.83 -0.54
N PRO A 279 5.52 -16.58 -1.47
CA PRO A 279 4.18 -16.26 -1.97
C PRO A 279 3.15 -16.56 -0.87
N ARG A 280 2.51 -15.52 -0.32
CA ARG A 280 1.54 -15.70 0.79
C ARG A 280 0.44 -14.64 0.90
N VAL A 281 0.52 -13.55 0.16
CA VAL A 281 -0.46 -12.45 0.24
C VAL A 281 -1.39 -12.56 -0.96
N HIS A 282 -2.64 -12.91 -0.72
CA HIS A 282 -3.66 -12.85 -1.75
C HIS A 282 -4.18 -11.41 -1.82
N GLU A 283 -3.81 -10.71 -2.88
CA GLU A 283 -4.30 -9.38 -3.21
C GLU A 283 -5.29 -9.46 -4.37
N TYR A 284 -6.34 -8.64 -4.31
CA TYR A 284 -7.32 -8.46 -5.39
C TYR A 284 -7.26 -7.02 -5.85
N LEU A 285 -7.21 -6.75 -7.16
CA LEU A 285 -7.32 -5.38 -7.71
C LEU A 285 -8.75 -5.05 -8.21
N ASP A 286 -9.63 -6.05 -8.22
CA ASP A 286 -11.04 -5.98 -8.63
C ASP A 286 -12.02 -6.01 -7.44
N GLY A 287 -11.56 -5.62 -6.24
CA GLY A 287 -12.39 -5.55 -5.04
C GLY A 287 -13.41 -4.41 -5.09
N ASN A 288 -14.40 -4.47 -4.19
CA ASN A 288 -15.39 -3.40 -4.02
C ASN A 288 -15.19 -2.65 -2.71
N ILE A 289 -15.34 -1.32 -2.76
CA ILE A 289 -15.47 -0.49 -1.58
C ILE A 289 -16.72 0.36 -1.73
N TYR A 290 -17.63 0.28 -0.77
CA TYR A 290 -18.64 1.30 -0.50
C TYR A 290 -18.19 2.12 0.71
N LEU A 291 -18.36 3.43 0.63
CA LEU A 291 -18.06 4.34 1.73
C LEU A 291 -19.16 5.39 1.92
N LYS A 292 -19.35 5.80 3.18
CA LYS A 292 -20.23 6.90 3.55
C LYS A 292 -19.62 7.72 4.68
N LEU A 293 -19.33 8.99 4.41
CA LEU A 293 -18.86 9.97 5.40
C LEU A 293 -20.03 10.90 5.76
N TYR A 294 -20.29 11.06 7.05
CA TYR A 294 -21.39 11.91 7.53
C TYR A 294 -21.13 12.50 8.92
N ASP A 295 -21.89 13.53 9.26
CA ASP A 295 -21.93 14.13 10.60
C ASP A 295 -23.39 14.36 11.05
N HIS A 296 -23.58 15.14 12.11
CA HIS A 296 -24.91 15.48 12.64
C HIS A 296 -25.78 16.33 11.68
N LYS A 297 -25.19 16.96 10.66
CA LYS A 297 -25.89 17.77 9.65
C LYS A 297 -26.33 16.93 8.45
N GLY A 298 -25.74 15.75 8.26
CA GLY A 298 -26.11 14.80 7.22
C GLY A 298 -24.92 14.19 6.50
N THR A 299 -25.20 13.58 5.34
CA THR A 299 -24.18 12.95 4.49
C THR A 299 -23.27 14.00 3.85
N ILE A 300 -21.96 13.83 4.01
CA ILE A 300 -20.91 14.65 3.38
C ILE A 300 -20.50 14.01 2.04
N LEU A 301 -20.38 12.69 2.02
CA LEU A 301 -19.99 11.90 0.86
C LEU A 301 -20.56 10.48 0.98
N GLU A 302 -21.00 9.92 -0.14
CA GLU A 302 -21.40 8.52 -0.27
C GLU A 302 -21.04 8.07 -1.69
N ASP A 303 -20.24 7.03 -1.82
CA ASP A 303 -19.77 6.54 -3.13
C ASP A 303 -19.35 5.07 -3.03
N GLN A 304 -19.15 4.45 -4.20
CA GLN A 304 -18.66 3.09 -4.31
C GLN A 304 -17.72 2.91 -5.51
N THR A 305 -16.89 1.88 -5.45
CA THR A 305 -15.95 1.49 -6.52
C THR A 305 -15.88 -0.02 -6.62
N THR A 306 -15.57 -0.52 -7.82
CA THR A 306 -15.25 -1.94 -8.11
C THR A 306 -13.79 -2.13 -8.53
N SER A 307 -12.94 -1.11 -8.36
CA SER A 307 -11.51 -1.14 -8.68
C SER A 307 -10.71 -0.86 -7.40
N ALA A 308 -10.96 -1.67 -6.38
CA ALA A 308 -10.25 -1.60 -5.11
C ALA A 308 -9.17 -2.67 -5.03
N ALA A 309 -8.00 -2.26 -4.57
CA ALA A 309 -6.97 -3.17 -4.09
C ALA A 309 -7.39 -3.65 -2.70
N VAL A 310 -7.44 -4.95 -2.45
CA VAL A 310 -7.95 -5.53 -1.20
C VAL A 310 -7.12 -6.73 -0.77
N GLU A 311 -6.74 -6.73 0.51
CA GLU A 311 -6.07 -7.84 1.19
C GLU A 311 -6.80 -8.13 2.51
N MET A 312 -6.99 -9.42 2.81
CA MET A 312 -7.44 -9.85 4.14
C MET A 312 -6.69 -11.13 4.52
N ILE A 313 -5.67 -10.97 5.37
CA ILE A 313 -4.63 -11.97 5.63
C ILE A 313 -4.60 -12.35 7.11
N GLY A 314 -4.36 -13.64 7.37
CA GLY A 314 -4.28 -14.21 8.72
C GLY A 314 -5.65 -14.51 9.35
N ASP A 315 -5.69 -14.54 10.68
CA ASP A 315 -6.91 -14.70 11.48
C ASP A 315 -7.64 -13.36 11.63
N VAL A 316 -8.49 -13.07 10.65
CA VAL A 316 -9.34 -11.88 10.63
C VAL A 316 -10.31 -11.85 11.82
N GLY A 317 -10.74 -13.00 12.32
CA GLY A 317 -11.64 -13.09 13.49
C GLY A 317 -10.95 -12.60 14.77
N LYS A 318 -9.70 -13.04 15.01
CA LYS A 318 -8.85 -12.55 16.10
C LYS A 318 -8.62 -11.04 15.97
N LEU A 319 -8.33 -10.55 14.77
CA LEU A 319 -8.12 -9.12 14.50
C LEU A 319 -9.35 -8.27 14.84
N ILE A 320 -10.53 -8.70 14.40
CA ILE A 320 -11.80 -8.01 14.66
C ILE A 320 -12.14 -8.00 16.14
N ASN A 321 -11.91 -9.11 16.85
CA ASN A 321 -12.16 -9.18 18.29
C ASN A 321 -11.26 -8.21 19.07
N MET A 322 -10.03 -7.97 18.63
CA MET A 322 -9.13 -6.96 19.23
C MET A 322 -9.54 -5.51 18.92
N ALA A 323 -10.30 -5.28 17.84
CA ALA A 323 -10.67 -3.95 17.36
C ALA A 323 -12.02 -3.43 17.90
N ARG A 324 -12.78 -4.28 18.59
CA ARG A 324 -14.06 -3.96 19.25
C ARG A 324 -13.85 -3.25 20.58
#